data_AF-Q2RTD7-F1
#
_entry.id   AF-Q2RTD7-F1
#
_cell.length_a   1.000
_cell.length_b   1.000
_cell.length_c   1.000
_cell.angle_alpha   90.00
_cell.angle_beta   90.00
_cell.angle_gamma   90.00
#
_symmetry.space_group_name_H-M   'P 1'
#
loop_
_entity.id
_entity.type
_entity.pdbx_description
1 polymer ?
#
loop_
_entity_poly.entity_id
_entity_poly.type
_entity_poly.pdbx_seq_one_letter_code
_entity_poly.pdbx_strand_id
1 'polypeptide(L)'
;MSVVSVAKNVVRGSGVLALCLGALFVFAPGLVPIHAHMTLGVLLILALWVLAFLGRTGAPRAAVLAAIAGLLLPVLGILQLQVDLGGGLWLVQTAHVVVALGAMGLAEVLAKRGGRA
;
A
#
# COMPACT_ATOMS: atom_id res chain seq x y z
N MET A 1 15.63 -18.35 -0.81
CA MET A 1 14.58 -17.34 -0.56
C MET A 1 13.85 -17.09 -1.88
N SER A 2 12.52 -17.20 -1.96
CA SER A 2 11.79 -17.02 -3.23
C SER A 2 11.44 -15.54 -3.48
N VAL A 3 11.26 -15.15 -4.75
CA VAL A 3 10.82 -13.79 -5.14
C VAL A 3 9.50 -13.43 -4.45
N VAL A 4 8.57 -14.37 -4.34
CA VAL A 4 7.29 -14.20 -3.63
C VAL A 4 7.52 -13.87 -2.16
N SER A 5 8.42 -14.59 -1.47
CA SER A 5 8.74 -14.32 -0.06
C SER A 5 9.39 -12.96 0.13
N VAL A 6 10.29 -12.56 -0.78
CA VAL A 6 10.93 -11.24 -0.75
C VAL A 6 9.91 -10.14 -0.93
N ALA A 7 9.10 -10.19 -2.00
CA ALA A 7 8.10 -9.18 -2.30
C ALA A 7 7.07 -9.04 -1.16
N LYS A 8 6.64 -10.14 -0.55
CA LYS A 8 5.74 -10.12 0.61
C LYS A 8 6.37 -9.40 1.81
N ASN A 9 7.62 -9.73 2.13
CA ASN A 9 8.31 -9.10 3.25
C ASN A 9 8.57 -7.63 3.00
N VAL A 10 8.83 -7.23 1.75
CA VAL A 10 8.92 -5.83 1.34
C VAL A 10 7.59 -5.11 1.58
N VAL A 11 6.45 -5.65 1.11
CA VAL A 11 5.13 -5.04 1.36
C VAL A 11 4.86 -4.85 2.86
N ARG A 12 5.19 -5.86 3.69
CA ARG A 12 5.00 -5.76 5.15
C ARG A 12 5.88 -4.69 5.77
N GLY A 13 7.17 -4.73 5.48
CA GLY A 13 8.14 -3.81 6.05
C GLY A 13 7.84 -2.38 5.64
N SER A 14 7.68 -2.13 4.33
CA SER A 14 7.39 -0.79 3.83
C SER A 14 6.00 -0.31 4.27
N GLY A 15 4.99 -1.19 4.32
CA GLY A 15 3.64 -0.84 4.78
C GLY A 15 3.59 -0.44 6.24
N VAL A 16 4.23 -1.20 7.13
CA VAL A 16 4.30 -0.84 8.56
C VAL A 16 5.05 0.46 8.77
N LEU A 17 6.21 0.62 8.13
CA LEU A 17 6.99 1.86 8.24
C LEU A 17 6.23 3.06 7.67
N ALA A 18 5.58 2.92 6.51
CA ALA A 18 4.77 3.96 5.91
C ALA A 18 3.58 4.33 6.81
N LEU A 19 2.91 3.36 7.44
CA LEU A 19 1.84 3.60 8.38
C LEU A 19 2.31 4.39 9.59
N CYS A 20 3.45 4.02 10.19
CA CYS A 20 4.05 4.77 11.29
C CYS A 20 4.40 6.20 10.89
N LEU A 21 5.03 6.39 9.72
CA LEU A 21 5.36 7.73 9.22
C LEU A 21 4.13 8.56 8.90
N GLY A 22 3.07 7.97 8.34
CA GLY A 22 1.81 8.64 8.06
C GLY A 22 1.10 9.09 9.33
N ALA A 23 1.05 8.21 10.35
CA ALA A 23 0.53 8.56 11.66
C ALA A 23 1.35 9.69 12.31
N LEU A 24 2.69 9.60 12.27
CA LEU A 24 3.55 10.62 12.84
C LEU A 24 3.44 11.96 12.09
N PHE A 25 3.23 11.94 10.77
CA PHE A 25 2.97 13.16 9.98
C PHE A 25 1.68 13.86 10.41
N VAL A 26 0.63 13.10 10.77
CA VAL A 26 -0.64 13.65 11.24
C VAL A 26 -0.56 14.13 12.69
N PHE A 27 0.01 13.33 13.60
CA PHE A 27 -0.01 13.59 15.03
C PHE A 27 1.17 14.43 15.55
N ALA A 28 2.27 14.48 14.81
CA ALA A 28 3.45 15.29 15.14
C ALA A 28 3.97 16.05 13.89
N PRO A 29 3.24 17.09 13.45
CA PRO A 29 3.60 17.86 12.28
C PRO A 29 5.04 18.40 12.35
N GLY A 30 5.78 18.30 11.24
CA GLY A 30 7.16 18.78 11.14
C GLY A 30 8.25 17.77 11.50
N LEU A 31 7.93 16.61 12.10
CA LEU A 31 8.92 15.57 12.42
C LEU A 31 9.24 14.63 11.26
N VAL A 32 8.33 14.52 10.28
CA VAL A 32 8.43 13.52 9.20
C VAL A 32 8.60 14.21 7.85
N PRO A 33 9.70 13.95 7.13
CA PRO A 33 9.79 14.31 5.73
C PRO A 33 8.76 13.51 4.92
N ILE A 34 7.80 14.18 4.29
CA ILE A 34 6.71 13.52 3.52
C ILE A 34 7.26 12.59 2.44
N HIS A 35 8.39 12.93 1.83
CA HIS A 35 9.05 12.11 0.82
C HIS A 35 9.49 10.73 1.34
N ALA A 36 9.81 10.58 2.64
CA ALA A 36 10.14 9.30 3.24
C ALA A 36 8.91 8.36 3.28
N HIS A 37 7.76 8.90 3.68
CA HIS A 37 6.48 8.17 3.63
C HIS A 37 6.11 7.76 2.21
N MET A 38 6.19 8.71 1.25
CA MET A 38 5.87 8.44 -0.16
C MET A 38 6.79 7.39 -0.77
N THR A 39 8.09 7.42 -0.47
CA THR A 39 9.05 6.43 -0.99
C THR A 39 8.72 5.01 -0.52
N LEU A 40 8.35 4.86 0.76
CA LEU A 40 7.91 3.57 1.29
C LEU A 40 6.57 3.13 0.68
N GLY A 41 5.65 4.07 0.45
CA GLY A 41 4.40 3.80 -0.26
C GLY A 41 4.62 3.29 -1.68
N VAL A 42 5.52 3.92 -2.44
CA VAL A 42 5.91 3.45 -3.79
C VAL A 42 6.52 2.05 -3.72
N LEU A 43 7.43 1.81 -2.78
CA LEU A 43 8.05 0.50 -2.60
C LEU A 43 7.01 -0.59 -2.28
N LEU A 44 6.01 -0.27 -1.43
CA LEU A 44 4.87 -1.15 -1.16
C LEU A 44 4.10 -1.48 -2.45
N ILE A 45 3.74 -0.46 -3.23
CA ILE A 45 2.93 -0.62 -4.45
C ILE A 45 3.65 -1.50 -5.47
N LEU A 46 4.94 -1.23 -5.71
CA LEU A 46 5.73 -2.02 -6.67
C LEU A 46 5.83 -3.49 -6.25
N ALA A 47 6.11 -3.75 -4.96
CA ALA A 47 6.17 -5.11 -4.45
C ALA A 47 4.80 -5.81 -4.50
N LEU A 48 3.71 -5.09 -4.24
CA LEU A 48 2.34 -5.59 -4.37
C LEU A 48 2.01 -5.96 -5.82
N TRP A 49 2.39 -5.13 -6.79
CA TRP A 49 2.16 -5.42 -8.21
C TRP A 49 2.99 -6.61 -8.71
N VAL A 50 4.22 -6.79 -8.21
CA VAL A 50 4.99 -8.02 -8.44
C VAL A 50 4.22 -9.24 -7.94
N LEU A 51 3.67 -9.20 -6.73
CA LEU A 51 2.85 -10.29 -6.20
C LEU A 51 1.56 -10.51 -6.99
N ALA A 52 0.90 -9.43 -7.42
CA ALA A 52 -0.30 -9.49 -8.24
C ALA A 52 -0.01 -10.18 -9.57
N PHE A 53 1.09 -9.80 -10.24
CA PHE A 53 1.52 -10.44 -11.47
C PHE A 53 1.83 -11.92 -11.23
N LEU A 54 2.69 -12.25 -10.28
CA LEU A 54 3.10 -13.64 -10.02
C LEU A 54 1.92 -14.54 -9.59
N GLY A 55 0.98 -13.99 -8.82
CA GLY A 55 -0.18 -14.72 -8.30
C GLY A 55 -1.42 -14.71 -9.20
N ARG A 56 -1.36 -14.12 -10.41
CA ARG A 56 -2.52 -13.89 -11.28
C ARG A 56 -3.27 -15.15 -11.70
N THR A 57 -2.58 -16.28 -11.85
CA THR A 57 -3.19 -17.57 -12.23
C THR A 57 -3.81 -18.28 -11.03
N GLY A 58 -3.13 -18.27 -9.87
CA GLY A 58 -3.62 -18.93 -8.64
C GLY A 58 -4.63 -18.13 -7.83
N ALA A 59 -4.68 -16.81 -8.00
CA ALA A 59 -5.60 -15.93 -7.30
C ALA A 59 -5.99 -14.70 -8.15
N PRO A 60 -6.64 -14.88 -9.31
CA PRO A 60 -6.92 -13.81 -10.28
C PRO A 60 -7.70 -12.64 -9.68
N ARG A 61 -8.71 -12.93 -8.86
CA ARG A 61 -9.50 -11.88 -8.18
C ARG A 61 -8.64 -11.04 -7.24
N ALA A 62 -7.76 -11.67 -6.46
CA ALA A 62 -6.86 -10.95 -5.56
C ALA A 62 -5.82 -10.15 -6.33
N ALA A 63 -5.35 -10.65 -7.48
CA ALA A 63 -4.41 -9.94 -8.35
C ALA A 63 -5.02 -8.66 -8.93
N VAL A 64 -6.26 -8.73 -9.42
CA VAL A 64 -6.99 -7.55 -9.92
C VAL A 64 -7.22 -6.53 -8.82
N LEU A 65 -7.68 -6.98 -7.63
CA LEU A 65 -7.88 -6.09 -6.49
C LEU A 65 -6.57 -5.43 -6.04
N ALA A 66 -5.45 -6.17 -6.06
CA ALA A 66 -4.13 -5.65 -5.71
C ALA A 66 -3.63 -4.63 -6.74
N ALA A 67 -3.88 -4.86 -8.03
CA ALA A 67 -3.58 -3.90 -9.09
C ALA A 67 -4.35 -2.58 -8.87
N ILE A 68 -5.66 -2.67 -8.64
CA ILE A 68 -6.53 -1.51 -8.36
C ILE A 68 -6.09 -0.79 -7.08
N ALA A 69 -5.85 -1.52 -5.98
CA ALA A 69 -5.40 -0.92 -4.72
C ALA A 69 -4.07 -0.16 -4.89
N GLY A 70 -3.13 -0.71 -5.66
CA GLY A 70 -1.86 -0.05 -5.96
C GLY A 70 -2.01 1.26 -6.76
N LEU A 71 -3.07 1.41 -7.56
CA LEU A 71 -3.41 2.67 -8.23
C LEU A 71 -4.18 3.64 -7.32
N LEU A 72 -5.09 3.13 -6.48
CA LEU A 72 -5.88 3.97 -5.58
C LEU A 72 -5.02 4.65 -4.51
N LEU A 73 -3.98 3.97 -3.99
CA LEU A 73 -3.09 4.54 -2.98
C LEU A 73 -2.46 5.88 -3.37
N PRO A 74 -1.74 6.01 -4.51
CA PRO A 74 -1.15 7.28 -4.90
C PRO A 74 -2.22 8.33 -5.22
N VAL A 75 -3.36 7.94 -5.81
CA VAL A 75 -4.48 8.87 -6.05
C VAL A 75 -4.97 9.48 -4.73
N LEU A 76 -5.29 8.64 -3.74
CA LEU A 76 -5.74 9.10 -2.42
C LEU A 76 -4.65 9.88 -1.66
N GLY A 77 -3.38 9.54 -1.85
CA GLY A 77 -2.25 10.26 -1.25
C GLY A 77 -2.07 11.66 -1.85
N ILE A 78 -2.15 11.79 -3.17
CA ILE A 78 -2.05 13.07 -3.87
C ILE A 78 -3.24 13.97 -3.53
N LEU A 79 -4.45 13.42 -3.44
CA LEU A 79 -5.65 14.18 -3.05
C LEU A 79 -5.48 14.87 -1.68
N GLN A 80 -4.80 14.24 -0.73
CA GLN A 80 -4.52 14.84 0.59
C GLN A 80 -3.57 16.05 0.52
N LEU A 81 -2.74 16.15 -0.53
CA LEU A 81 -1.72 17.18 -0.66
C LEU A 81 -2.13 18.31 -1.59
N GLN A 82 -2.96 18.03 -2.60
CA GLN A 82 -3.22 18.95 -3.70
C GLN A 82 -4.64 19.50 -3.73
N VAL A 83 -5.58 18.89 -3.00
CA VAL A 83 -6.97 19.33 -2.97
C VAL A 83 -7.28 19.89 -1.59
N ASP A 84 -7.83 21.11 -1.55
CA ASP A 84 -8.42 21.65 -0.33
C ASP A 84 -9.73 20.90 -0.05
N LEU A 85 -9.63 19.90 0.82
CA LEU A 85 -10.74 19.07 1.25
C LEU A 85 -11.43 19.64 2.50
N GLY A 86 -10.91 20.72 3.10
CA GLY A 86 -11.38 21.28 4.36
C GLY A 86 -11.65 20.20 5.41
N GLY A 87 -12.87 20.20 5.95
CA GLY A 87 -13.33 19.20 6.93
C GLY A 87 -13.47 17.76 6.40
N GLY A 88 -13.31 17.52 5.09
CA GLY A 88 -13.34 16.20 4.46
C GLY A 88 -11.98 15.49 4.40
N LEU A 89 -10.88 16.15 4.78
CA LEU A 89 -9.53 15.58 4.70
C LEU A 89 -9.39 14.25 5.47
N TRP A 90 -9.99 14.16 6.66
CA TRP A 90 -9.94 12.95 7.49
C TRP A 90 -10.58 11.74 6.79
N LEU A 91 -11.58 11.95 5.91
CA LEU A 91 -12.23 10.86 5.19
C LEU A 91 -11.29 10.28 4.13
N VAL A 92 -10.56 11.14 3.41
CA VAL A 92 -9.56 10.72 2.43
C VAL A 92 -8.36 10.05 3.12
N GLN A 93 -7.91 10.58 4.26
CA GLN A 93 -6.88 9.95 5.09
C GLN A 93 -7.31 8.55 5.54
N THR A 94 -8.53 8.42 6.05
CA THR A 94 -9.08 7.14 6.50
C THR A 94 -9.21 6.15 5.35
N ALA A 95 -9.73 6.58 4.21
CA ALA A 95 -9.83 5.77 3.00
C ALA A 95 -8.45 5.30 2.53
N HIS A 96 -7.45 6.19 2.54
CA HIS A 96 -6.08 5.86 2.18
C HIS A 96 -5.49 4.77 3.09
N VAL A 97 -5.67 4.89 4.40
CA VAL A 97 -5.21 3.87 5.38
C VAL A 97 -5.94 2.55 5.18
N VAL A 98 -7.26 2.56 4.99
CA VAL A 98 -8.05 1.32 4.77
C VAL A 98 -7.59 0.61 3.49
N VAL A 99 -7.38 1.34 2.39
CA VAL A 99 -6.86 0.77 1.15
C VAL A 99 -5.45 0.22 1.34
N ALA A 100 -4.59 0.89 2.12
CA ALA A 100 -3.23 0.43 2.40
C ALA A 100 -3.22 -0.87 3.20
N LEU A 101 -4.04 -0.97 4.25
CA LEU A 101 -4.20 -2.19 5.03
C LEU A 101 -4.78 -3.33 4.19
N GLY A 102 -5.77 -3.02 3.34
CA GLY A 102 -6.32 -3.97 2.37
C GLY A 102 -5.27 -4.49 1.39
N ALA A 103 -4.42 -3.61 0.86
CA ALA A 103 -3.29 -3.96 0.01
C ALA A 103 -2.29 -4.90 0.71
N MET A 104 -1.96 -4.63 1.99
CA MET A 104 -1.12 -5.53 2.78
C MET A 104 -1.77 -6.91 2.98
N GLY A 105 -3.08 -6.95 3.23
CA GLY A 105 -3.84 -8.21 3.31
C GLY A 105 -3.85 -8.98 1.98
N LEU A 106 -4.03 -8.29 0.85
CA LEU A 106 -3.97 -8.89 -0.49
C LEU A 106 -2.59 -9.49 -0.79
N ALA A 107 -1.51 -8.86 -0.35
CA ALA A 107 -0.16 -9.40 -0.50
C ALA A 107 0.01 -10.77 0.20
N GLU A 108 -0.56 -10.94 1.40
CA GLU A 108 -0.55 -12.22 2.11
C GLU A 108 -1.38 -13.29 1.37
N VAL A 109 -2.55 -12.91 0.82
CA VAL A 109 -3.39 -13.82 0.02
C VAL A 109 -2.66 -14.26 -1.25
N LEU A 110 -2.08 -13.32 -1.99
CA LEU A 110 -1.34 -13.58 -3.22
C LEU A 110 -0.10 -14.45 -2.96
N ALA A 111 0.64 -14.19 -1.89
CA ALA A 111 1.80 -15.01 -1.54
C ALA A 111 1.41 -16.45 -1.15
N LYS A 112 0.27 -16.65 -0.47
CA LYS A 112 -0.19 -17.98 -0.03
C LYS A 112 -0.87 -18.79 -1.13
N ARG A 113 -1.64 -18.13 -2.01
CA ARG A 113 -2.49 -18.79 -3.02
C ARG A 113 -1.89 -18.75 -4.43
N GLY A 114 -1.10 -17.73 -4.74
CA GLY A 114 -0.47 -17.57 -6.06
C GLY A 114 0.65 -18.57 -6.36
N GLY A 115 1.32 -19.10 -5.33
CA GLY A 115 2.37 -20.11 -5.49
C GLY A 115 1.88 -21.56 -5.51
N ARG A 116 0.56 -21.80 -5.60
CA ARG A 116 -0.06 -23.15 -5.58
C ARG A 116 -0.79 -23.49 -6.89
N ALA A 117 -0.55 -22.73 -7.96
CA ALA A 117 -1.12 -22.94 -9.28
C ALA A 117 -0.14 -23.64 -10.21
#